data_AF-A0A935Z6J1-F1
#
_entry.id   AF-A0A935Z6J1-F1
#
_cell.length_a   1.000
_cell.length_b   1.000
_cell.length_c   1.000
_cell.angle_alpha   90.00
_cell.angle_beta   90.00
_cell.angle_gamma   90.00
#
_symmetry.space_group_name_H-M   'P 1'
#
loop_
_entity.id
_entity.type
_entity.pdbx_description
1 polymer ?
#
loop_
_entity_poly.entity_id
_entity_poly.type
_entity_poly.pdbx_seq_one_letter_code
_entity_poly.pdbx_strand_id
1 'polypeptide(L)'
;MRRFGASLAVVVVGIGACRGELRFDDHVLDAGAAGDALAESAVPSGPCTKDGDCGLATLHCDVDEGRCVACTSHTHCGGPTPRCDPALHRCVGCTSSDDCTSPASCDPVTRQCLVACREEDDLCPNGLRCNERIRRCAACAERSHCEALGPSFTCDVLTGRCISCRTDASCPQGRCDTFLGRCVGCLTAADCPASAPLCDIAAGRCIPR
;
A
#
# COMPACT_ATOMS: atom_id res chain seq x y z
N MET A 1 4.91 -56.70 -21.85
CA MET A 1 6.08 -56.10 -22.53
C MET A 1 6.97 -55.49 -21.46
N ARG A 2 8.20 -55.98 -21.31
CA ARG A 2 9.09 -55.72 -20.17
C ARG A 2 9.92 -54.43 -20.38
N ARG A 3 9.79 -53.52 -19.41
CA ARG A 3 10.74 -52.54 -18.85
C ARG A 3 11.90 -52.05 -19.74
N PHE A 4 11.88 -50.77 -20.07
CA PHE A 4 13.07 -49.95 -20.37
C PHE A 4 13.22 -48.89 -19.30
N GLY A 5 14.38 -48.88 -18.64
CA GLY A 5 14.77 -47.86 -17.68
C GLY A 5 15.20 -46.58 -18.39
N ALA A 6 14.88 -45.44 -17.80
CA ALA A 6 15.51 -44.17 -18.12
C ALA A 6 15.96 -43.54 -16.80
N SER A 7 17.28 -43.45 -16.66
CA SER A 7 17.98 -42.86 -15.52
C SER A 7 17.62 -41.38 -15.39
N LEU A 8 17.02 -41.01 -14.26
CA LEU A 8 16.76 -39.62 -13.93
C LEU A 8 18.03 -39.02 -13.31
N ALA A 9 18.80 -38.28 -14.10
CA ALA A 9 19.94 -37.50 -13.59
C ALA A 9 19.40 -36.26 -12.87
N VAL A 10 19.37 -36.30 -11.54
CA VAL A 10 19.08 -35.13 -10.69
C VAL A 10 20.31 -34.23 -10.70
N VAL A 11 20.26 -33.13 -11.45
CA VAL A 11 21.27 -32.07 -11.34
C VAL A 11 20.98 -31.32 -10.05
N VAL A 12 21.72 -31.67 -9.00
CA VAL A 12 21.77 -30.90 -7.76
C VAL A 12 22.52 -29.61 -8.08
N VAL A 13 21.78 -28.53 -8.33
CA VAL A 13 22.35 -27.18 -8.32
C VAL A 13 22.66 -26.88 -6.86
N GLY A 14 23.93 -27.06 -6.50
CA GLY A 14 24.45 -26.68 -5.19
C GLY A 14 24.23 -25.20 -4.98
N ILE A 15 23.35 -24.86 -4.04
CA ILE A 15 23.25 -23.51 -3.49
C ILE A 15 24.60 -23.26 -2.82
N GLY A 16 25.47 -22.53 -3.51
CA GLY A 16 26.72 -22.05 -2.94
C GLY A 16 26.37 -21.30 -1.67
N ALA A 17 26.80 -21.85 -0.53
CA ALA A 17 26.66 -21.22 0.76
C ALA A 17 27.31 -19.83 0.67
N CYS A 18 26.49 -18.78 0.69
CA CYS A 18 26.97 -17.46 1.05
C CYS A 18 27.46 -17.59 2.50
N ARG A 19 28.78 -17.75 2.69
CA ARG A 19 29.46 -17.55 3.98
C ARG A 19 29.48 -16.05 4.27
N GLY A 20 28.30 -15.49 4.54
CA GLY A 20 28.16 -14.22 5.24
C GLY A 20 28.13 -14.52 6.73
N GLU A 21 29.29 -14.45 7.37
CA GLU A 21 29.38 -14.44 8.84
C GLU A 21 28.87 -13.07 9.29
N LEU A 22 27.57 -12.96 9.57
CA LEU A 22 27.02 -11.78 10.23
C LEU A 22 27.52 -11.79 11.67
N ARG A 23 28.68 -11.17 11.90
CA ARG A 23 29.11 -10.78 13.24
C ARG A 23 28.20 -9.66 13.72
N PHE A 24 27.27 -10.02 14.59
CA PHE A 24 26.76 -9.09 15.58
C PHE A 24 27.72 -9.20 16.75
N ASP A 25 28.52 -8.16 16.98
CA ASP A 25 29.37 -8.06 18.16
C ASP A 25 28.49 -8.07 19.41
N ASP A 26 28.42 -9.24 20.06
CA ASP A 26 27.92 -9.40 21.43
C ASP A 26 28.83 -8.57 22.35
N HIS A 27 28.39 -7.36 22.68
CA HIS A 27 28.86 -6.69 23.88
C HIS A 27 28.34 -7.49 25.08
N VAL A 28 29.16 -8.44 25.53
CA VAL A 28 29.10 -9.03 26.86
C VAL A 28 29.31 -7.89 27.86
N LEU A 29 28.21 -7.37 28.41
CA LEU A 29 28.24 -6.45 29.54
C LEU A 29 28.16 -7.28 30.82
N ASP A 30 29.32 -7.37 31.47
CA ASP A 30 29.48 -7.83 32.85
C ASP A 30 28.51 -7.11 33.79
N ALA A 31 27.91 -7.90 34.68
CA ALA A 31 27.04 -7.43 35.73
C ALA A 31 27.81 -6.53 36.72
N GLY A 32 27.46 -5.25 36.75
CA GLY A 32 27.91 -4.28 37.75
C GLY A 32 26.85 -3.21 37.96
N ALA A 33 26.23 -3.20 39.14
CA ALA A 33 25.14 -2.30 39.50
C ALA A 33 25.59 -0.85 39.74
N ALA A 34 24.91 0.12 39.10
CA ALA A 34 24.51 1.42 39.64
C ALA A 34 23.65 2.14 38.59
N GLY A 35 22.56 2.77 39.03
CA GLY A 35 21.51 3.27 38.15
C GLY A 35 21.85 4.53 37.37
N ASP A 36 21.18 4.68 36.24
CA ASP A 36 20.49 5.90 35.81
C ASP A 36 19.55 5.50 34.67
N ALA A 37 18.25 5.71 34.90
CA ALA A 37 17.17 5.29 34.01
C ALA A 37 17.13 6.20 32.78
N LEU A 38 17.89 5.85 31.75
CA LEU A 38 17.51 6.17 30.39
C LEU A 38 16.35 5.23 30.07
N ALA A 39 15.14 5.78 30.04
CA ALA A 39 13.95 5.10 29.54
C ALA A 39 14.17 4.80 28.04
N GLU A 40 14.91 3.72 27.77
CA GLU A 40 14.79 2.97 26.54
C GLU A 40 13.30 2.72 26.40
N SER A 41 12.72 3.12 25.27
CA SER A 41 11.30 2.99 24.97
C SER A 41 10.98 1.50 24.88
N ALA A 42 10.87 0.86 26.04
CA ALA A 42 10.38 -0.49 26.20
C ALA A 42 8.89 -0.39 25.94
N VAL A 43 8.51 -0.41 24.67
CA VAL A 43 7.18 -0.84 24.29
C VAL A 43 7.08 -2.23 24.91
N PRO A 44 6.29 -2.43 25.98
CA PRO A 44 6.25 -3.72 26.64
C PRO A 44 5.75 -4.71 25.60
N SER A 45 6.65 -5.59 25.17
CA SER A 45 6.42 -6.49 24.04
C SER A 45 5.65 -7.74 24.48
N GLY A 46 4.90 -7.62 25.58
CA GLY A 46 4.05 -8.66 26.14
C GLY A 46 2.58 -8.43 25.77
N PRO A 47 1.71 -9.44 25.95
CA PRO A 47 0.28 -9.26 25.74
C PRO A 47 -0.26 -8.20 26.68
N CYS A 48 -1.12 -7.31 26.17
CA CYS A 48 -1.75 -6.30 27.00
C CYS A 48 -2.96 -6.88 27.75
N THR A 49 -3.29 -6.30 28.90
CA THR A 49 -4.52 -6.60 29.66
C THR A 49 -5.37 -5.35 29.90
N LYS A 50 -4.80 -4.17 29.68
CA LYS A 50 -5.44 -2.86 29.79
C LYS A 50 -4.69 -1.84 28.93
N ASP A 51 -5.34 -0.74 28.56
CA ASP A 51 -4.75 0.33 27.72
C ASP A 51 -3.42 0.88 28.25
N GLY A 52 -3.29 0.98 29.58
CA GLY A 52 -2.06 1.45 30.22
C GLY A 52 -0.85 0.56 29.97
N ASP A 53 -1.05 -0.70 29.54
CA ASP A 53 0.03 -1.61 29.18
C ASP A 53 0.61 -1.26 27.80
N CYS A 54 -0.05 -0.45 26.97
CA CYS A 54 0.37 -0.22 25.58
C CYS A 54 1.49 0.82 25.40
N GLY A 55 1.92 1.50 26.47
CA GLY A 55 3.02 2.47 26.46
C GLY A 55 2.76 3.77 25.67
N LEU A 56 1.86 3.75 24.69
CA LEU A 56 1.40 4.90 23.91
C LEU A 56 -0.05 5.22 24.27
N ALA A 57 -0.31 6.46 24.67
CA ALA A 57 -1.65 6.92 25.09
C ALA A 57 -2.71 6.87 23.98
N THR A 58 -2.30 6.71 22.72
CA THR A 58 -3.19 6.57 21.56
C THR A 58 -3.53 5.12 21.24
N LEU A 59 -2.94 4.15 21.93
CA LEU A 59 -3.20 2.73 21.74
C LEU A 59 -4.12 2.21 22.85
N HIS A 60 -4.94 1.25 22.46
CA HIS A 60 -5.91 0.59 23.32
C HIS A 60 -5.64 -0.91 23.31
N CYS A 61 -5.89 -1.55 24.43
CA CYS A 61 -5.69 -2.98 24.55
C CYS A 61 -6.90 -3.72 23.99
N ASP A 62 -6.67 -4.51 22.95
CA ASP A 62 -7.56 -5.60 22.59
C ASP A 62 -7.30 -6.77 23.55
N VAL A 63 -8.19 -6.92 24.53
CA VAL A 63 -8.04 -7.93 25.58
C VAL A 63 -8.32 -9.34 25.09
N ASP A 64 -9.06 -9.50 23.98
CA ASP A 64 -9.39 -10.80 23.41
C ASP A 64 -8.18 -11.39 22.67
N GLU A 65 -7.44 -10.53 21.97
CA GLU A 65 -6.24 -10.90 21.21
C GLU A 65 -4.93 -10.59 21.96
N GLY A 66 -5.00 -9.90 23.09
CA GLY A 66 -3.86 -9.47 23.91
C GLY A 66 -2.94 -8.48 23.20
N ARG A 67 -3.44 -7.69 22.25
CA ARG A 67 -2.62 -6.77 21.44
C ARG A 67 -3.00 -5.31 21.58
N CYS A 68 -2.00 -4.44 21.49
CA CYS A 68 -2.21 -3.00 21.46
C CYS A 68 -2.55 -2.54 20.05
N VAL A 69 -3.72 -1.91 19.91
CA VAL A 69 -4.28 -1.49 18.63
C VAL A 69 -4.72 -0.03 18.68
N ALA A 70 -4.92 0.58 17.51
CA ALA A 70 -5.33 1.99 17.46
C ALA A 70 -6.78 2.21 17.94
N CYS A 71 -7.65 1.20 17.82
CA CYS A 71 -8.99 1.26 18.37
C CYS A 71 -9.57 -0.14 18.58
N THR A 72 -10.44 -0.27 19.58
CA THR A 72 -11.32 -1.44 19.81
C THR A 72 -12.79 -1.04 19.74
N SER A 73 -13.07 0.27 19.76
CA SER A 73 -14.41 0.84 19.66
C SER A 73 -14.38 2.21 18.98
N HIS A 74 -15.54 2.69 18.53
CA HIS A 74 -15.66 4.00 17.87
C HIS A 74 -15.29 5.18 18.77
N THR A 75 -15.39 5.05 20.09
CA THR A 75 -15.07 6.14 21.03
C THR A 75 -13.58 6.46 21.11
N HIS A 76 -12.73 5.54 20.62
CA HIS A 76 -11.28 5.75 20.50
C HIS A 76 -10.91 6.56 19.24
N CYS A 77 -11.89 6.79 18.38
CA CYS A 77 -11.71 7.42 17.07
C CYS A 77 -12.35 8.81 17.05
N GLY A 78 -11.79 9.71 16.24
CA GLY A 78 -12.24 11.09 16.14
C GLY A 78 -11.77 11.80 14.87
N GLY A 79 -12.16 13.06 14.73
CA GLY A 79 -11.82 13.88 13.57
C GLY A 79 -12.31 13.25 12.25
N PRO A 80 -11.45 13.17 11.21
CA PRO A 80 -11.84 12.64 9.90
C PRO A 80 -12.02 11.12 9.85
N THR A 81 -11.65 10.40 10.90
CA THR A 81 -11.77 8.94 10.99
C THR A 81 -12.55 8.55 12.26
N PRO A 82 -13.88 8.73 12.29
CA PRO A 82 -14.69 8.55 13.50
C PRO A 82 -15.08 7.10 13.77
N ARG A 83 -14.76 6.16 12.88
CA ARG A 83 -15.14 4.75 13.01
C ARG A 83 -13.94 3.88 13.32
N CYS A 84 -14.18 2.78 14.02
CA CYS A 84 -13.18 1.78 14.32
C CYS A 84 -13.50 0.56 13.45
N ASP A 85 -12.55 0.14 12.64
CA ASP A 85 -12.68 -1.05 11.81
C ASP A 85 -12.23 -2.28 12.61
N PRO A 86 -13.14 -3.17 13.04
CA PRO A 86 -12.77 -4.31 13.88
C PRO A 86 -11.91 -5.34 13.15
N ALA A 87 -11.88 -5.34 11.80
CA ALA A 87 -11.00 -6.25 11.07
C ALA A 87 -9.55 -5.75 11.02
N LEU A 88 -9.36 -4.43 11.08
CA LEU A 88 -8.06 -3.78 10.91
C LEU A 88 -7.55 -3.10 12.19
N HIS A 89 -8.39 -3.06 13.23
CA HIS A 89 -8.21 -2.36 14.50
C HIS A 89 -7.61 -0.96 14.36
N ARG A 90 -8.14 -0.21 13.36
CA ARG A 90 -7.73 1.16 13.05
C ARG A 90 -8.92 2.07 12.86
N CYS A 91 -8.70 3.35 13.14
CA CYS A 91 -9.69 4.37 12.86
C CYS A 91 -9.81 4.60 11.35
N VAL A 92 -11.03 4.59 10.85
CA VAL A 92 -11.42 4.76 9.45
C VAL A 92 -12.53 5.79 9.32
N GLY A 93 -12.75 6.29 8.10
CA GLY A 93 -13.83 7.22 7.81
C GLY A 93 -15.22 6.58 7.96
N CYS A 94 -15.32 5.30 7.57
CA CYS A 94 -16.57 4.55 7.57
C CYS A 94 -16.33 3.04 7.61
N THR A 95 -17.34 2.31 8.11
CA THR A 95 -17.43 0.85 8.06
C THR A 95 -18.62 0.38 7.22
N SER A 96 -19.66 1.21 7.12
CA SER A 96 -20.80 1.03 6.22
C SER A 96 -21.18 2.36 5.57
N SER A 97 -22.02 2.31 4.54
CA SER A 97 -22.51 3.54 3.88
C SER A 97 -23.40 4.41 4.78
N ASP A 98 -23.95 3.87 5.86
CA ASP A 98 -24.76 4.64 6.82
C ASP A 98 -23.90 5.58 7.69
N ASP A 99 -22.58 5.34 7.74
CA ASP A 99 -21.63 6.25 8.38
C ASP A 99 -21.40 7.54 7.58
N CYS A 100 -21.83 7.56 6.31
CA CYS A 100 -21.57 8.64 5.39
C CYS A 100 -22.81 9.52 5.20
N THR A 101 -22.60 10.83 5.15
CA THR A 101 -23.66 11.78 4.81
C THR A 101 -23.97 11.70 3.31
N SER A 102 -25.24 11.57 2.95
CA SER A 102 -25.69 11.59 1.56
C SER A 102 -25.16 12.83 0.82
N PRO A 103 -24.64 12.70 -0.42
CA PRO A 103 -24.67 11.51 -1.28
C PRO A 103 -23.44 10.59 -1.18
N ALA A 104 -22.64 10.66 -0.10
CA ALA A 104 -21.47 9.80 0.05
C ALA A 104 -21.84 8.36 0.45
N SER A 105 -20.99 7.41 0.03
CA SER A 105 -21.05 6.00 0.42
C SER A 105 -19.67 5.53 0.88
N CYS A 106 -19.65 4.45 1.66
CA CYS A 106 -18.38 3.94 2.17
C CYS A 106 -17.64 3.15 1.10
N ASP A 107 -16.37 3.50 0.87
CA ASP A 107 -15.51 2.67 0.05
C ASP A 107 -15.00 1.44 0.79
N PRO A 108 -15.30 0.21 0.32
CA PRO A 108 -14.83 -1.00 1.00
C PRO A 108 -13.29 -1.12 1.01
N VAL A 109 -12.59 -0.47 0.07
CA VAL A 109 -11.12 -0.55 -0.06
C VAL A 109 -10.43 0.47 0.84
N THR A 110 -10.66 1.77 0.59
CA THR A 110 -10.00 2.87 1.32
C THR A 110 -10.64 3.17 2.67
N ARG A 111 -11.86 2.66 2.94
CA ARG A 111 -12.64 2.94 4.16
C ARG A 111 -12.90 4.44 4.38
N GLN A 112 -13.08 5.15 3.28
CA GLN A 112 -13.41 6.58 3.26
C GLN A 112 -14.82 6.79 2.70
N CYS A 113 -15.50 7.80 3.21
CA CYS A 113 -16.75 8.28 2.62
C CYS A 113 -16.43 9.02 1.33
N LEU A 114 -16.80 8.42 0.20
CA LEU A 114 -16.62 9.02 -1.12
C LEU A 114 -17.99 9.32 -1.72
N VAL A 115 -18.09 10.44 -2.45
CA VAL A 115 -19.32 10.84 -3.13
C VAL A 115 -19.73 9.72 -4.08
N ALA A 116 -20.88 9.11 -3.78
CA ALA A 116 -21.44 8.06 -4.61
C ALA A 116 -22.21 8.70 -5.76
N CYS A 117 -22.27 7.97 -6.86
CA CYS A 117 -23.14 8.28 -7.97
C CYS A 117 -23.64 6.98 -8.57
N ARG A 118 -24.79 7.04 -9.22
CA ARG A 118 -25.48 5.93 -9.86
C ARG A 118 -25.53 6.11 -11.36
N GLU A 119 -25.81 7.31 -11.83
CA GLU A 119 -26.00 7.62 -13.25
C GLU A 119 -25.32 8.95 -13.60
N GLU A 120 -25.17 9.23 -14.88
CA GLU A 120 -24.46 10.43 -15.36
C GLU A 120 -25.10 11.75 -14.91
N ASP A 121 -26.41 11.77 -14.62
CA ASP A 121 -27.14 12.94 -14.15
C ASP A 121 -26.85 13.29 -12.67
N ASP A 122 -26.15 12.43 -11.94
CA ASP A 122 -25.73 12.74 -10.58
C ASP A 122 -24.70 13.87 -10.56
N LEU A 123 -24.98 14.89 -9.75
CA LEU A 123 -24.12 16.07 -9.60
C LEU A 123 -22.83 15.73 -8.85
N CYS A 124 -21.84 15.29 -9.60
CA CYS A 124 -20.49 15.12 -9.10
C CYS A 124 -19.80 16.49 -8.89
N PRO A 125 -19.27 16.79 -7.68
CA PRO A 125 -18.65 18.07 -7.40
C PRO A 125 -17.34 18.26 -8.18
N ASN A 126 -16.88 19.51 -8.27
CA ASN A 126 -15.56 19.88 -8.82
C ASN A 126 -15.28 19.40 -10.24
N GLY A 127 -16.33 19.27 -11.07
CA GLY A 127 -16.16 18.78 -12.43
C GLY A 127 -15.70 17.33 -12.51
N LEU A 128 -15.96 16.53 -11.47
CA LEU A 128 -15.88 15.07 -11.55
C LEU A 128 -17.05 14.53 -12.39
N ARG A 129 -17.00 13.25 -12.74
CA ARG A 129 -18.03 12.54 -13.52
C ARG A 129 -18.44 11.27 -12.80
N CYS A 130 -19.67 10.82 -13.04
CA CYS A 130 -20.07 9.54 -12.51
C CYS A 130 -19.37 8.41 -13.25
N ASN A 131 -18.53 7.65 -12.57
CA ASN A 131 -18.05 6.38 -13.07
C ASN A 131 -19.00 5.28 -12.57
N GLU A 132 -19.90 4.86 -13.45
CA GLU A 132 -20.95 3.87 -13.14
C GLU A 132 -20.38 2.50 -12.77
N ARG A 133 -19.17 2.17 -13.23
CA ARG A 133 -18.52 0.88 -12.93
C ARG A 133 -18.15 0.78 -11.45
N ILE A 134 -17.63 1.87 -10.88
CA ILE A 134 -17.24 1.93 -9.47
C ILE A 134 -18.27 2.67 -8.60
N ARG A 135 -19.35 3.17 -9.21
CA ARG A 135 -20.48 3.89 -8.58
C ARG A 135 -20.03 5.10 -7.74
N ARG A 136 -19.08 5.86 -8.28
CA ARG A 136 -18.49 7.04 -7.61
C ARG A 136 -18.13 8.15 -8.57
N CYS A 137 -18.10 9.35 -8.03
CA CYS A 137 -17.53 10.50 -8.70
C CYS A 137 -16.02 10.32 -8.87
N ALA A 138 -15.59 10.36 -10.12
CA ALA A 138 -14.22 10.09 -10.55
C ALA A 138 -13.75 11.16 -11.53
N ALA A 139 -12.43 11.22 -11.76
CA ALA A 139 -11.86 12.15 -12.73
C ALA A 139 -12.28 11.81 -14.17
N CYS A 140 -12.53 10.53 -14.44
CA CYS A 140 -13.02 10.05 -15.72
C CYS A 140 -13.94 8.84 -15.57
N ALA A 141 -14.75 8.62 -16.60
CA ALA A 141 -15.61 7.44 -16.78
C ALA A 141 -15.36 6.80 -18.15
N GLU A 142 -14.97 7.62 -19.13
CA GLU A 142 -14.55 7.20 -20.46
C GLU A 142 -13.33 7.99 -20.94
N ARG A 143 -12.79 7.59 -22.10
CA ARG A 143 -11.56 8.15 -22.66
C ARG A 143 -11.67 9.65 -22.96
N SER A 144 -12.81 10.10 -23.48
CA SER A 144 -13.04 11.49 -23.90
C SER A 144 -12.80 12.48 -22.76
N HIS A 145 -13.10 12.06 -21.52
CA HIS A 145 -12.93 12.86 -20.31
C HIS A 145 -11.46 13.20 -20.01
N CYS A 146 -10.51 12.48 -20.60
CA CYS A 146 -9.08 12.69 -20.37
C CYS A 146 -8.39 13.49 -21.49
N GLU A 147 -9.10 13.87 -22.55
CA GLU A 147 -8.50 14.50 -23.74
C GLU A 147 -7.82 15.84 -23.42
N ALA A 148 -8.34 16.58 -22.43
CA ALA A 148 -7.75 17.83 -21.97
C ALA A 148 -6.33 17.66 -21.39
N LEU A 149 -5.94 16.45 -20.98
CA LEU A 149 -4.59 16.14 -20.48
C LEU A 149 -3.61 15.79 -21.61
N GLY A 150 -4.12 15.46 -22.80
CA GLY A 150 -3.34 15.12 -23.98
C GLY A 150 -3.74 13.78 -24.62
N PRO A 151 -3.26 13.49 -25.85
CA PRO A 151 -3.74 12.37 -26.67
C PRO A 151 -3.36 10.98 -26.11
N SER A 152 -2.30 10.91 -25.30
CA SER A 152 -1.84 9.68 -24.66
C SER A 152 -2.66 9.30 -23.43
N PHE A 153 -3.49 10.20 -22.91
CA PHE A 153 -4.29 9.90 -21.73
C PHE A 153 -5.52 9.08 -22.10
N THR A 154 -5.80 8.09 -21.25
CA THR A 154 -6.98 7.26 -21.33
C THR A 154 -7.56 7.09 -19.93
N CYS A 155 -8.85 6.74 -19.86
CA CYS A 155 -9.49 6.50 -18.58
C CYS A 155 -9.22 5.07 -18.12
N ASP A 156 -8.62 4.91 -16.95
CA ASP A 156 -8.73 3.67 -16.21
C ASP A 156 -10.11 3.62 -15.55
N VAL A 157 -11.03 2.90 -16.19
CA VAL A 157 -12.42 2.77 -15.75
C VAL A 157 -12.56 2.02 -14.41
N LEU A 158 -11.54 1.26 -13.99
CA LEU A 158 -11.56 0.55 -12.71
C LEU A 158 -11.14 1.43 -11.54
N THR A 159 -10.33 2.45 -11.79
CA THR A 159 -9.90 3.40 -10.75
C THR A 159 -10.54 4.78 -10.90
N GLY A 160 -11.18 5.07 -12.03
CA GLY A 160 -11.75 6.38 -12.34
C GLY A 160 -10.69 7.48 -12.52
N ARG A 161 -9.49 7.12 -13.00
CA ARG A 161 -8.35 8.03 -13.13
C ARG A 161 -7.87 8.09 -14.57
N CYS A 162 -7.49 9.28 -15.01
CA CYS A 162 -6.79 9.42 -16.28
C CYS A 162 -5.34 8.97 -16.10
N ILE A 163 -4.94 7.99 -16.91
CA ILE A 163 -3.60 7.39 -16.94
C ILE A 163 -2.98 7.61 -18.32
N SER A 164 -1.65 7.71 -18.41
CA SER A 164 -0.96 7.90 -19.69
C SER A 164 -0.50 6.59 -20.33
N CYS A 165 -0.58 5.46 -19.62
CA CYS A 165 -0.25 4.15 -20.14
C CYS A 165 -0.96 3.02 -19.37
N ARG A 166 -1.26 1.92 -20.07
CA ARG A 166 -1.61 0.62 -19.45
C ARG A 166 -0.56 -0.45 -19.68
N THR A 167 0.25 -0.26 -20.72
CA THR A 167 1.33 -1.15 -21.14
C THR A 167 2.46 -0.31 -21.72
N ASP A 168 3.64 -0.91 -21.85
CA ASP A 168 4.81 -0.25 -22.42
C ASP A 168 4.60 0.23 -23.88
N ALA A 169 3.63 -0.35 -24.60
CA ALA A 169 3.29 0.08 -25.95
C ALA A 169 2.79 1.54 -26.01
N SER A 170 2.31 2.08 -24.88
CA SER A 170 1.93 3.49 -24.76
C SER A 170 3.11 4.43 -24.46
N CYS A 171 4.31 3.87 -24.19
CA CYS A 171 5.49 4.60 -23.74
C CYS A 171 6.66 4.43 -24.73
N PRO A 172 6.69 5.17 -25.85
CA PRO A 172 7.70 4.98 -26.90
C PRO A 172 9.15 5.28 -26.45
N GLN A 173 9.34 5.99 -25.34
CA GLN A 173 10.64 6.35 -24.77
C GLN A 173 10.84 5.80 -23.35
N GLY A 174 10.11 4.76 -22.96
CA GLY A 174 10.21 4.26 -21.60
C GLY A 174 9.33 3.05 -21.29
N ARG A 175 9.00 2.92 -20.02
CA ARG A 175 8.19 1.85 -19.46
C ARG A 175 6.91 2.38 -18.86
N CYS A 176 5.86 1.57 -18.89
CA CYS A 176 4.64 1.88 -18.18
C CYS A 176 4.73 1.39 -16.74
N ASP A 177 4.74 2.33 -15.80
CA ASP A 177 4.44 2.02 -14.42
C ASP A 177 2.94 1.75 -14.32
N THR A 178 2.56 0.49 -14.28
CA THR A 178 1.16 0.06 -14.24
C THR A 178 0.48 0.34 -12.90
N PHE A 179 1.25 0.59 -11.84
CA PHE A 179 0.73 0.95 -10.53
C PHE A 179 0.37 2.44 -10.49
N LEU A 180 1.24 3.30 -11.02
CA LEU A 180 0.99 4.74 -11.09
C LEU A 180 0.19 5.16 -12.33
N GLY A 181 0.11 4.30 -13.35
CA GLY A 181 -0.55 4.58 -14.63
C GLY A 181 0.18 5.65 -15.43
N ARG A 182 1.51 5.71 -15.36
CA ARG A 182 2.32 6.72 -16.06
C ARG A 182 3.57 6.14 -16.70
N CYS A 183 3.99 6.74 -17.81
CA CYS A 183 5.28 6.43 -18.40
C CYS A 183 6.44 6.93 -17.53
N VAL A 184 7.40 6.06 -17.28
CA VAL A 184 8.67 6.32 -16.58
C VAL A 184 9.84 5.91 -17.46
N GLY A 185 11.03 6.44 -17.18
CA GLY A 185 12.24 6.07 -17.93
C GLY A 185 12.73 4.65 -17.63
N CYS A 186 12.47 4.15 -16.42
CA CYS A 186 12.87 2.80 -16.00
C CYS A 186 11.98 2.30 -14.85
N LEU A 187 11.85 0.97 -14.75
CA LEU A 187 11.30 0.28 -13.58
C LEU A 187 12.37 -0.54 -12.87
N THR A 188 13.39 -0.95 -13.62
CA THR A 188 14.55 -1.71 -13.16
C THR A 188 15.82 -1.19 -13.82
N ALA A 189 16.98 -1.56 -13.29
CA ALA A 189 18.28 -1.21 -13.90
C ALA A 189 18.45 -1.77 -15.32
N ALA A 190 17.73 -2.86 -15.68
CA ALA A 190 17.80 -3.44 -17.02
C ALA A 190 17.15 -2.58 -18.10
N ASP A 191 16.29 -1.64 -17.71
CA ASP A 191 15.66 -0.70 -18.64
C ASP A 191 16.60 0.45 -19.03
N CYS A 192 17.75 0.56 -18.35
CA CYS A 192 18.63 1.70 -18.48
C CYS A 192 19.82 1.44 -19.40
N PRO A 193 20.26 2.47 -20.17
CA PRO A 193 21.44 2.35 -21.02
C PRO A 193 22.73 2.32 -20.19
N ALA A 194 23.82 1.85 -20.80
CA ALA A 194 25.14 1.78 -20.16
C ALA A 194 25.68 3.14 -19.68
N SER A 195 25.23 4.26 -20.28
CA SER A 195 25.60 5.62 -19.86
C SER A 195 24.95 6.07 -18.56
N ALA A 196 23.85 5.43 -18.14
CA ALA A 196 23.11 5.74 -16.92
C ALA A 196 22.53 4.45 -16.33
N PRO A 197 23.36 3.51 -15.83
CA PRO A 197 22.96 2.12 -15.60
C PRO A 197 22.12 1.92 -14.32
N LEU A 198 21.90 2.96 -13.52
CA LEU A 198 21.14 2.89 -12.28
C LEU A 198 19.73 3.42 -12.52
N CYS A 199 18.73 2.68 -12.05
CA CYS A 199 17.35 3.17 -12.05
C CYS A 199 17.02 3.78 -10.69
N ASP A 200 16.78 5.09 -10.64
CA ASP A 200 16.12 5.72 -9.51
C ASP A 200 14.63 5.40 -9.59
N ILE A 201 14.19 4.45 -8.76
CA ILE A 201 12.80 3.98 -8.71
C ILE A 201 11.84 5.04 -8.17
N ALA A 202 12.30 5.99 -7.35
CA ALA A 202 11.44 7.04 -6.81
C ALA A 202 11.18 8.12 -7.88
N ALA A 203 12.21 8.48 -8.64
CA ALA A 203 12.08 9.41 -9.75
C ALA A 203 11.55 8.75 -11.04
N GLY A 204 11.68 7.43 -11.17
CA GLY A 204 11.41 6.68 -12.41
C GLY A 204 12.35 7.08 -13.54
N ARG A 205 13.64 7.32 -13.24
CA ARG A 205 14.64 7.83 -14.20
C ARG A 205 15.97 7.09 -14.10
N CYS A 206 16.62 6.91 -15.24
CA CYS A 206 17.99 6.39 -15.29
C CYS A 206 18.98 7.49 -14.87
N ILE A 207 19.90 7.15 -13.98
CA ILE A 207 20.95 8.04 -13.47
C ILE A 207 22.35 7.44 -13.67
N PRO A 208 23.39 8.26 -13.83
CA PRO A 208 24.78 7.79 -13.85
C PRO A 208 25.20 7.23 -12.49
N ARG A 209 26.35 6.54 -12.46
CA ARG A 209 27.00 6.10 -11.21
C ARG A 209 27.63 7.24 -10.45
#